data_AF-A0A517ZMN9-F1
#
_entry.id   AF-A0A517ZMN9-F1
#
_cell.length_a   1.000
_cell.length_b   1.000
_cell.length_c   1.000
_cell.angle_alpha   90.00
_cell.angle_beta   90.00
_cell.angle_gamma   90.00
#
_symmetry.space_group_name_H-M   'P 1'
#
loop_
_entity.id
_entity.type
_entity.pdbx_description
1 polymer ?
#
loop_
_entity_poly.entity_id
_entity_poly.type
_entity_poly.pdbx_seq_one_letter_code
_entity_poly.pdbx_strand_id
1 'polypeptide(L)'
;MQLSLIRFPYYYVLEFGLLGTALVAGFFARKHGELGTIRSWLGLGLVALALAGAIADYFLVYRPLEKMMTDRTLDGAFRSLHEASKHGNSTIVVVVVIAALVINWPSRAHRRTKIV
;
A
#
# COMPACT_ATOMS: atom_id res chain seq x y z
N MET A 1 -25.02 8.00 1.01
CA MET A 1 -24.38 6.83 0.37
C MET A 1 -23.83 7.06 -1.03
N GLN A 2 -24.09 8.20 -1.69
CA GLN A 2 -23.54 8.49 -3.03
C GLN A 2 -22.06 8.90 -3.02
N LEU A 3 -21.57 9.51 -1.92
CA LEU A 3 -20.20 10.04 -1.84
C LEU A 3 -19.12 8.96 -1.80
N SER A 4 -19.43 7.77 -1.27
CA SER A 4 -18.48 6.65 -1.19
C SER A 4 -18.23 6.03 -2.56
N LEU A 5 -19.29 5.81 -3.34
CA LEU A 5 -19.21 5.28 -4.72
C LEU A 5 -18.34 6.13 -5.66
N ILE A 6 -18.33 7.44 -5.46
CA ILE A 6 -17.52 8.35 -6.29
C ILE A 6 -16.05 8.32 -5.88
N ARG A 7 -15.74 8.12 -4.59
CA ARG A 7 -14.36 8.19 -4.08
C ARG A 7 -13.60 6.87 -4.19
N PHE A 8 -14.29 5.74 -4.08
CA PHE A 8 -13.64 4.43 -4.07
C PHE A 8 -12.81 4.12 -5.34
N PRO A 9 -13.25 4.41 -6.57
CA PRO A 9 -12.46 4.11 -7.77
C PRO A 9 -11.13 4.87 -7.79
N TYR A 10 -11.16 6.17 -7.46
CA TYR A 10 -9.96 7.01 -7.43
C TYR A 10 -8.99 6.61 -6.31
N TYR A 11 -9.52 6.11 -5.19
CA TYR A 11 -8.69 5.60 -4.10
C TYR A 11 -7.79 4.45 -4.57
N TYR A 12 -8.35 3.43 -5.21
CA TYR A 12 -7.56 2.29 -5.71
C TYR A 12 -6.63 2.67 -6.85
N VAL A 13 -7.02 3.62 -7.73
CA VAL A 13 -6.13 4.13 -8.78
C VAL A 13 -4.89 4.80 -8.17
N LEU A 14 -5.09 5.65 -7.16
CA LEU A 14 -3.99 6.31 -6.46
C LEU A 14 -3.15 5.30 -5.68
N GLU A 15 -3.78 4.37 -4.96
CA GLU A 15 -3.10 3.33 -4.19
C GLU A 15 -2.21 2.46 -5.09
N PHE A 16 -2.75 1.92 -6.18
CA PHE A 16 -1.97 1.14 -7.15
C PHE A 16 -0.89 1.97 -7.83
N GLY A 17 -1.19 3.22 -8.21
CA GLY A 17 -0.23 4.12 -8.84
C GLY A 17 0.96 4.41 -7.93
N LEU A 18 0.70 4.73 -6.65
CA LEU A 18 1.73 5.04 -5.67
C LEU A 18 2.55 3.80 -5.31
N LEU A 19 1.90 2.68 -4.98
CA LEU A 19 2.59 1.44 -4.62
C LEU A 19 3.38 0.86 -5.79
N GLY A 20 2.80 0.86 -7.00
CA GLY A 20 3.46 0.42 -8.22
C GLY A 20 4.68 1.28 -8.55
N THR A 21 4.54 2.60 -8.48
CA THR A 21 5.64 3.54 -8.70
C THR A 21 6.74 3.36 -7.64
N ALA A 22 6.36 3.22 -6.37
CA ALA A 22 7.31 2.99 -5.27
C ALA A 22 8.09 1.67 -5.47
N LEU A 23 7.42 0.62 -5.93
CA LEU A 23 8.06 -0.67 -6.20
C LEU A 23 9.08 -0.55 -7.34
N VAL A 24 8.68 0.04 -8.47
CA VAL A 24 9.56 0.26 -9.63
C VAL A 24 10.74 1.16 -9.26
N ALA A 25 10.48 2.31 -8.62
CA ALA A 25 11.52 3.22 -8.16
C ALA A 25 12.48 2.54 -7.18
N GLY A 26 11.97 1.71 -6.26
CA GLY A 26 12.79 0.93 -5.33
C GLY A 26 13.73 -0.05 -6.04
N PHE A 27 13.28 -0.72 -7.10
CA PHE A 27 14.15 -1.58 -7.92
C PHE A 27 15.27 -0.80 -8.61
N PHE A 28 14.99 0.40 -9.11
CA PHE A 28 16.01 1.27 -9.69
C PHE A 28 16.97 1.83 -8.64
N ALA A 29 16.45 2.31 -7.51
CA ALA A 29 17.24 2.88 -6.40
C ALA A 29 18.29 1.90 -5.86
N ARG A 30 18.02 0.59 -5.94
CA ARG A 30 18.99 -0.44 -5.55
C ARG A 30 20.30 -0.42 -6.31
N LYS A 31 20.28 0.01 -7.58
CA LYS A 31 21.48 0.10 -8.40
C LYS A 31 22.44 1.18 -7.91
N HIS A 32 21.96 2.14 -7.12
CA HIS A 32 22.75 3.25 -6.59
C HIS A 32 23.52 2.91 -5.31
N GLY A 33 23.24 1.77 -4.66
CA GLY A 33 24.05 1.26 -3.54
C GLY A 33 24.02 2.07 -2.24
N GLU A 34 23.31 3.20 -2.17
CA GLU A 34 23.23 4.04 -0.98
C GLU A 34 22.49 3.38 0.20
N LEU A 35 21.60 2.43 -0.12
CA LEU A 35 20.86 1.60 0.84
C LEU A 35 21.52 0.23 0.97
N GLY A 36 21.75 -0.22 2.21
CA GLY A 36 22.25 -1.58 2.47
C GLY A 36 21.30 -2.65 1.91
N THR A 37 21.87 -3.73 1.34
CA THR A 37 21.16 -4.78 0.60
C THR A 37 19.95 -5.34 1.35
N ILE A 38 20.11 -5.64 2.65
CA ILE A 38 19.04 -6.17 3.50
C ILE A 38 17.89 -5.15 3.63
N ARG A 39 18.21 -3.89 3.96
CA ARG A 39 17.21 -2.83 4.13
C ARG A 39 16.43 -2.59 2.85
N SER A 40 17.11 -2.60 1.71
CA SER A 40 16.46 -2.40 0.43
C SER A 40 15.53 -3.56 0.07
N TRP A 41 15.95 -4.80 0.28
CA TRP A 41 15.07 -5.97 0.08
C TRP A 41 13.87 -5.96 1.03
N LEU A 42 14.07 -5.63 2.31
CA LEU A 42 12.97 -5.52 3.27
C LEU A 42 11.98 -4.43 2.86
N GLY A 43 12.47 -3.23 2.49
CA GLY A 43 11.63 -2.14 2.02
C GLY A 43 10.81 -2.52 0.77
N LEU A 44 11.46 -3.10 -0.23
CA LEU A 44 10.79 -3.60 -1.44
C LEU A 44 9.78 -4.71 -1.13
N GLY A 45 10.14 -5.64 -0.25
CA GLY A 45 9.25 -6.72 0.18
C GLY A 45 7.99 -6.20 0.85
N LEU A 46 8.11 -5.19 1.71
CA LEU A 46 6.97 -4.55 2.36
C LEU A 46 6.08 -3.79 1.36
N VAL A 47 6.67 -3.05 0.41
CA VAL A 47 5.91 -2.38 -0.65
C VAL A 47 5.19 -3.41 -1.55
N ALA A 48 5.86 -4.51 -1.90
CA ALA A 48 5.26 -5.59 -2.68
C ALA A 48 4.11 -6.27 -1.92
N LEU A 49 4.28 -6.50 -0.61
CA LEU A 49 3.24 -7.06 0.25
C LEU A 49 2.03 -6.12 0.34
N ALA A 50 2.25 -4.83 0.51
CA ALA A 50 1.19 -3.82 0.48
C ALA A 50 0.44 -3.82 -0.85
N LEU A 51 1.17 -3.86 -1.98
CA LEU A 51 0.56 -3.91 -3.31
C LEU A 51 -0.26 -5.19 -3.53
N ALA A 52 0.26 -6.36 -3.10
CA ALA A 52 -0.47 -7.61 -3.15
C ALA A 52 -1.74 -7.57 -2.28
N GLY A 53 -1.65 -6.97 -1.09
CA GLY A 53 -2.79 -6.72 -0.22
C GLY A 53 -3.85 -5.84 -0.87
N ALA A 54 -3.45 -4.72 -1.50
CA ALA A 54 -4.36 -3.83 -2.22
C ALA A 54 -5.04 -4.54 -3.41
N ILE A 55 -4.31 -5.39 -4.14
CA ILE A 55 -4.88 -6.20 -5.23
C ILE A 55 -5.93 -7.17 -4.68
N ALA A 56 -5.61 -7.86 -3.59
CA ALA A 56 -6.54 -8.80 -2.95
C ALA A 56 -7.79 -8.07 -2.43
N ASP A 57 -7.64 -6.94 -1.74
CA ASP A 57 -8.76 -6.12 -1.27
C ASP A 57 -9.65 -5.65 -2.45
N TYR A 58 -9.03 -5.20 -3.54
CA TYR A 58 -9.77 -4.78 -4.73
C TYR A 58 -10.65 -5.89 -5.31
N PHE A 59 -10.10 -7.09 -5.51
CA PHE A 59 -10.84 -8.19 -6.12
C PHE A 59 -11.82 -8.89 -5.16
N LEU A 60 -11.45 -9.06 -3.89
CA LEU A 60 -12.22 -9.84 -2.92
C LEU A 60 -13.21 -9.01 -2.11
N VAL A 61 -12.99 -7.70 -2.00
CA VAL A 61 -13.79 -6.83 -1.13
C VAL A 61 -14.46 -5.73 -1.96
N TYR A 62 -13.69 -4.90 -2.66
CA TYR A 62 -14.25 -3.77 -3.40
C TYR A 62 -15.18 -4.20 -4.54
N ARG A 63 -14.77 -5.15 -5.40
CA ARG A 63 -15.59 -5.58 -6.54
C ARG A 63 -16.94 -6.17 -6.11
N PRO A 64 -17.02 -7.04 -5.08
CA PRO A 64 -18.30 -7.46 -4.51
C PRO A 64 -19.14 -6.31 -3.93
N LEU A 65 -18.50 -5.39 -3.19
CA LEU A 65 -19.17 -4.20 -2.64
C LEU A 65 -19.76 -3.32 -3.74
N GLU A 66 -18.99 -3.00 -4.78
CA GLU A 66 -19.42 -2.23 -5.95
C GLU A 66 -20.64 -2.86 -6.62
N LYS A 67 -20.63 -4.19 -6.77
CA LYS A 67 -21.77 -4.93 -7.32
C LYS A 67 -23.01 -4.83 -6.42
N MET A 68 -22.87 -5.05 -5.11
CA MET A 68 -23.99 -4.94 -4.16
C MET A 68 -24.59 -3.51 -4.12
N MET A 69 -23.73 -2.49 -4.23
CA MET A 69 -24.19 -1.10 -4.31
C MET A 69 -24.96 -0.81 -5.59
N THR A 70 -24.51 -1.39 -6.71
CA THR A 70 -25.17 -1.26 -8.01
C THR A 70 -26.53 -1.96 -8.01
N ASP A 71 -26.59 -3.16 -7.45
CA ASP A 71 -27.81 -3.99 -7.37
C ASP A 71 -28.75 -3.54 -6.22
N ARG A 72 -28.36 -2.53 -5.44
CA ARG A 72 -29.04 -2.02 -4.23
C ARG A 72 -29.32 -3.09 -3.15
N THR A 73 -28.51 -4.13 -3.10
CA THR A 73 -28.58 -5.22 -2.11
C THR A 73 -27.72 -4.89 -0.89
N LEU A 74 -28.12 -3.87 -0.14
CA LEU A 74 -27.40 -3.36 1.03
C LEU A 74 -27.81 -4.07 2.32
N ASP A 75 -27.54 -5.37 2.39
CA ASP A 75 -27.91 -6.25 3.49
C ASP A 75 -26.76 -6.42 4.53
N GLY A 76 -26.87 -7.42 5.41
CA GLY A 76 -25.83 -7.71 6.41
C GLY A 76 -24.46 -8.04 5.80
N ALA A 77 -24.42 -8.61 4.59
CA ALA A 77 -23.17 -8.93 3.90
C ALA A 77 -22.44 -7.65 3.44
N PHE A 78 -23.19 -6.63 3.00
CA PHE A 78 -22.63 -5.32 2.68
C PHE A 78 -21.89 -4.71 3.87
N ARG A 79 -22.47 -4.76 5.07
CA ARG A 79 -21.84 -4.20 6.28
C ARG A 79 -20.57 -4.96 6.67
N SER A 80 -20.59 -6.29 6.58
CA SER A 80 -19.42 -7.12 6.87
C SER A 80 -18.26 -6.83 5.91
N LEU A 81 -18.53 -6.77 4.60
CA LEU A 81 -17.54 -6.43 3.59
C LEU A 81 -17.02 -5.00 3.74
N HIS A 82 -17.91 -4.04 4.07
CA HIS A 82 -17.51 -2.64 4.26
C HIS A 82 -16.53 -2.49 5.44
N GLU A 83 -16.79 -3.17 6.55
CA GLU A 83 -15.86 -3.17 7.68
C GLU A 83 -14.55 -3.91 7.35
N ALA A 84 -14.63 -5.02 6.61
CA ALA A 84 -13.43 -5.72 6.13
C ALA A 84 -12.54 -4.81 5.27
N SER A 85 -13.12 -4.04 4.34
CA SER A 85 -12.40 -3.07 3.51
C SER A 85 -11.68 -2.01 4.34
N LYS A 86 -12.35 -1.47 5.36
CA LYS A 86 -11.75 -0.47 6.27
C LYS A 86 -10.53 -1.03 7.00
N HIS A 87 -10.62 -2.27 7.47
CA HIS A 87 -9.52 -2.92 8.19
C HIS A 87 -8.37 -3.26 7.24
N GLY A 88 -8.67 -3.81 6.06
CA GLY A 88 -7.68 -4.11 5.01
C GLY A 88 -6.87 -2.88 4.62
N ASN A 89 -7.54 -1.77 4.28
CA ASN A 89 -6.89 -0.52 3.91
C ASN A 89 -6.04 0.05 5.06
N SER A 90 -6.52 -0.05 6.31
CA SER A 90 -5.75 0.39 7.47
C SER A 90 -4.46 -0.43 7.65
N THR A 91 -4.54 -1.75 7.45
CA THR A 91 -3.36 -2.64 7.48
C THR A 91 -2.37 -2.29 6.38
N ILE A 92 -2.84 -2.03 5.16
CA ILE A 92 -1.98 -1.62 4.04
C ILE A 92 -1.23 -0.33 4.38
N VAL A 93 -1.93 0.68 4.91
CA VAL A 93 -1.29 1.94 5.35
C VAL A 93 -0.20 1.69 6.40
N VAL A 94 -0.46 0.84 7.39
CA VAL A 94 0.55 0.49 8.41
C VAL A 94 1.79 -0.15 7.76
N VAL A 95 1.60 -1.10 6.85
CA VAL A 95 2.71 -1.75 6.12
C VAL A 95 3.51 -0.72 5.32
N VAL A 96 2.85 0.20 4.63
CA VAL A 96 3.50 1.28 3.86
C VAL A 96 4.28 2.23 4.75
N VAL A 97 3.74 2.59 5.92
CA VAL A 97 4.45 3.42 6.92
C VAL A 97 5.70 2.69 7.39
N ILE A 98 5.61 1.40 7.72
CA ILE A 98 6.78 0.60 8.12
C ILE A 98 7.80 0.55 6.98
N ALA A 99 7.36 0.35 5.73
CA ALA A 99 8.25 0.36 4.57
C ALA A 99 8.99 1.70 4.42
N ALA A 100 8.26 2.81 4.56
CA ALA A 100 8.82 4.16 4.52
C ALA A 100 9.86 4.37 5.63
N LEU A 101 9.57 3.91 6.85
CA LEU A 101 10.53 3.96 7.96
C LEU A 101 11.76 3.11 7.65
N VAL A 102 11.62 1.87 7.20
CA VAL A 102 12.75 0.98 6.88
C VAL A 102 13.65 1.58 5.79
N ILE A 103 13.07 2.19 4.77
CA ILE A 103 13.80 2.82 3.68
C ILE A 103 14.49 4.10 4.16
N ASN A 104 13.78 4.97 4.89
CA ASN A 104 14.30 6.31 5.27
C ASN A 104 15.02 6.36 6.62
N TRP A 105 15.08 5.25 7.38
CA TRP A 105 15.73 5.27 8.69
C TRP A 105 17.21 5.68 8.58
N PRO A 106 17.71 6.58 9.44
CA PRO A 106 19.10 7.00 9.39
C PRO A 106 20.04 5.79 9.55
N SER A 107 20.93 5.57 8.57
CA SER A 107 21.97 4.54 8.67
C SER A 107 23.20 5.12 9.39
N ARG A 108 23.83 4.34 10.27
CA ARG A 108 25.07 4.76 10.96
C ARG A 108 26.24 4.99 9.99
N ALA A 109 26.15 4.49 8.75
CA ALA A 109 27.20 4.63 7.73
C ALA A 109 27.39 6.07 7.25
N HIS A 110 26.35 6.92 7.31
CA HIS A 110 26.43 8.31 6.86
C HIS A 110 27.10 9.26 7.86
N ARG A 111 27.50 8.77 9.05
CA ARG A 111 28.08 9.59 10.13
C ARG A 111 29.61 9.60 10.16
N ARG A 112 30.31 8.98 9.19
CA ARG A 112 31.78 8.89 9.15
C ARG A 112 32.49 9.81 8.14
N THR A 113 31.77 10.56 7.32
CA THR A 113 32.37 11.32 6.20
C THR A 113 32.40 12.84 6.37
N LYS A 114 32.13 13.38 7.57
CA LYS A 114 32.23 14.82 7.86
C LYS A 114 32.96 15.10 9.18
N ILE A 115 34.16 14.57 9.35
CA ILE A 115 35.16 15.10 10.29
C ILE A 115 36.56 14.81 9.69
N VAL A 116 36.94 15.56 8.65
CA VAL A 116 38.34 15.87 8.32
C VAL A 116 38.35 17.30 7.79
#